data_AF-W0MS19-F1
#
_entry.id   AF-W0MS19-F1
#
_cell.length_a   1.000
_cell.length_b   1.000
_cell.length_c   1.000
_cell.angle_alpha   90.00
_cell.angle_beta   90.00
_cell.angle_gamma   90.00
#
_symmetry.space_group_name_H-M   'P 1'
#
loop_
_entity.id
_entity.type
_entity.pdbx_description
1 polymer ?
#
loop_
_entity_poly.entity_id
_entity_poly.type
_entity_poly.pdbx_seq_one_letter_code
_entity_poly.pdbx_strand_id
1 'polypeptide(L)'
;MGAVVSLDTLLDERRVWKGRQQSAPALSPHPSGHAALDNALPTGGWPASALTEILIPANGSGELRLLWPSLARLSSIGERIVLVAPPYIPYPQAWLAAGVDLRQLVVVEASARDALWAAEQCLRSGSCGAVVCWPGMVDDRALRRLQVAAETGQTLAFACRPQQAAANPSPAALRVVLDTRPAQLRVLKCRGGLAPPFPIPFPTGA
;
A
#
# COMPACT_ATOMS: atom_id res chain seq x y z
N MET A 1 10.55 -33.62 39.85
CA MET A 1 10.30 -34.19 38.50
C MET A 1 9.14 -33.44 37.89
N GLY A 2 9.38 -32.50 36.97
CA GLY A 2 8.31 -31.77 36.31
C GLY A 2 7.53 -32.71 35.38
N ALA A 3 6.21 -32.81 35.56
CA ALA A 3 5.37 -33.60 34.69
C ALA A 3 5.43 -33.03 33.27
N VAL A 4 5.82 -33.86 32.30
CA VAL A 4 5.78 -33.50 30.88
C VAL A 4 4.30 -33.53 30.46
N VAL A 5 3.66 -32.37 30.43
CA VAL A 5 2.30 -32.23 29.92
C VAL A 5 2.37 -32.15 28.40
N SER A 6 1.58 -32.98 27.71
CA SER A 6 1.51 -32.93 26.24
C SER A 6 0.89 -31.61 25.79
N LEU A 7 1.46 -31.04 24.72
CA LEU A 7 0.96 -29.81 24.12
C LEU A 7 -0.50 -29.96 23.66
N ASP A 8 -0.86 -31.11 23.11
CA ASP A 8 -2.21 -31.40 22.63
C ASP A 8 -3.27 -31.30 23.74
N THR A 9 -2.98 -31.78 24.95
CA THR A 9 -3.90 -31.68 26.08
C THR A 9 -4.12 -30.23 26.50
N LEU A 10 -3.07 -29.41 26.55
CA LEU A 10 -3.19 -27.98 26.87
C LEU A 10 -4.01 -27.19 25.82
N LEU A 11 -3.89 -27.64 24.57
CA LEU A 11 -4.58 -27.09 23.42
C LEU A 11 -6.08 -27.46 23.40
N ASP A 12 -6.42 -28.70 23.76
CA ASP A 12 -7.80 -29.19 23.87
C ASP A 12 -8.52 -28.58 25.09
N GLU A 13 -7.81 -28.42 26.21
CA GLU A 13 -8.31 -27.75 27.41
C GLU A 13 -8.52 -26.23 27.22
N ARG A 14 -8.20 -25.67 26.04
CA ARG A 14 -8.22 -24.22 25.74
C ARG A 14 -7.42 -23.36 26.73
N ARG A 15 -6.49 -23.98 27.47
CA ARG A 15 -5.59 -23.30 28.41
C ARG A 15 -4.48 -22.55 27.69
N VAL A 16 -4.29 -22.86 26.42
CA VAL A 16 -3.37 -22.19 25.52
C VAL A 16 -4.16 -21.69 24.32
N TRP A 17 -3.96 -20.42 23.96
CA TRP A 17 -4.50 -19.85 22.74
C TRP A 17 -3.75 -20.45 21.54
N LYS A 18 -4.43 -21.26 20.71
CA LYS A 18 -3.95 -21.55 19.36
C LYS A 18 -4.04 -20.25 18.58
N GLY A 19 -2.88 -19.64 18.31
CA GLY A 19 -2.81 -18.67 17.24
C GLY A 19 -3.49 -19.27 16.02
N ARG A 20 -4.54 -18.62 15.51
CA ARG A 20 -5.28 -19.11 14.33
C ARG A 20 -4.21 -19.36 13.28
N GLN A 21 -4.02 -20.62 12.86
CA GLN A 21 -3.25 -20.91 11.66
C GLN A 21 -3.97 -20.16 10.56
N GLN A 22 -3.44 -18.99 10.19
CA GLN A 22 -3.95 -18.23 9.08
C GLN A 22 -3.80 -19.16 7.88
N SER A 23 -4.93 -19.57 7.30
CA SER A 23 -4.95 -20.15 5.96
C SER A 23 -4.04 -19.27 5.09
N ALA A 24 -3.18 -19.91 4.29
CA ALA A 24 -2.26 -19.19 3.43
C ALA A 24 -3.03 -18.04 2.74
N PRO A 25 -2.58 -16.78 2.91
CA PRO A 25 -3.35 -15.65 2.42
C PRO A 25 -3.53 -15.80 0.91
N ALA A 26 -4.75 -15.51 0.43
CA ALA A 26 -5.03 -15.59 -0.99
C ALA A 26 -4.06 -14.68 -1.77
N LEU A 27 -3.53 -15.19 -2.88
CA LEU A 27 -2.62 -14.41 -3.73
C LEU A 27 -3.30 -13.13 -4.18
N SER A 28 -2.55 -12.04 -4.17
CA SER A 28 -3.03 -10.76 -4.66
C SER A 28 -3.17 -10.81 -6.18
N PRO A 29 -4.29 -10.33 -6.75
CA PRO A 29 -4.44 -10.12 -8.18
C PRO A 29 -3.68 -8.87 -8.68
N HIS A 30 -2.95 -8.19 -7.80
CA HIS A 30 -2.32 -6.90 -8.05
C HIS A 30 -0.81 -6.96 -7.79
N PRO A 31 -0.01 -7.45 -8.76
CA PRO A 31 1.44 -7.41 -8.64
C PRO A 31 1.94 -5.97 -8.54
N SER A 32 3.01 -5.75 -7.78
CA SER A 32 3.70 -4.46 -7.72
C SER A 32 4.51 -4.17 -8.98
N GLY A 33 4.85 -5.22 -9.73
CA GLY A 33 5.77 -5.17 -10.88
C GLY A 33 7.23 -5.08 -10.46
N HIS A 34 7.52 -5.18 -9.16
CA HIS A 34 8.86 -5.32 -8.61
C HIS A 34 8.98 -6.71 -8.00
N ALA A 35 9.59 -7.65 -8.74
CA ALA A 35 9.64 -9.07 -8.33
C ALA A 35 10.22 -9.28 -6.91
N ALA A 36 11.23 -8.48 -6.53
CA ALA A 36 11.81 -8.55 -5.19
C ALA A 36 10.82 -8.12 -4.09
N LEU A 37 9.95 -7.15 -4.37
CA LEU A 37 8.88 -6.76 -3.46
C LEU A 37 7.78 -7.81 -3.42
N ASP A 38 7.32 -8.28 -4.58
CA ASP A 38 6.26 -9.29 -4.67
C ASP A 38 6.64 -10.57 -3.92
N ASN A 39 7.88 -11.06 -4.08
CA ASN A 39 8.40 -12.22 -3.35
C ASN A 39 8.49 -12.01 -1.83
N ALA A 40 8.63 -10.77 -1.37
CA ALA A 40 8.75 -10.44 0.04
C ALA A 40 7.38 -10.23 0.71
N LEU A 41 6.30 -10.07 -0.06
CA LEU A 41 4.96 -9.86 0.46
C LEU A 41 4.23 -11.20 0.62
N PRO A 42 3.48 -11.42 1.71
CA PRO A 42 2.78 -12.68 1.96
C PRO A 42 1.81 -13.10 0.84
N THR A 43 1.24 -12.10 0.14
CA THR A 43 0.27 -12.29 -0.94
C THR A 43 0.87 -12.18 -2.35
N GLY A 44 2.18 -11.98 -2.51
CA GLY A 44 2.79 -11.88 -3.84
C GLY A 44 2.51 -10.56 -4.59
N GLY A 45 2.07 -9.50 -3.89
CA GLY A 45 1.68 -8.24 -4.50
C GLY A 45 0.96 -7.31 -3.52
N TRP A 46 0.42 -6.20 -4.02
CA TRP A 46 -0.33 -5.22 -3.22
C TRP A 46 -1.54 -5.87 -2.54
N PRO A 47 -1.85 -5.59 -1.26
CA PRO A 47 -3.07 -6.08 -0.66
C PRO A 47 -4.30 -5.58 -1.43
N ALA A 48 -5.19 -6.49 -1.83
CA ALA A 48 -6.39 -6.14 -2.57
C ALA A 48 -7.35 -5.27 -1.74
N SER A 49 -7.99 -4.30 -2.39
CA SER A 49 -9.02 -3.44 -1.79
C SER A 49 -8.61 -2.81 -0.46
N ALA A 50 -7.37 -2.34 -0.36
CA ALA A 50 -6.81 -1.90 0.91
C ALA A 50 -5.86 -0.72 0.78
N LEU A 51 -5.63 -0.06 1.92
CA LEU A 51 -4.68 1.02 2.05
C LEU A 51 -3.26 0.48 2.18
N THR A 52 -2.42 0.94 1.27
CA THR A 52 -0.96 0.85 1.33
C THR A 52 -0.38 2.22 1.62
N GLU A 53 0.43 2.32 2.66
CA GLU A 53 1.23 3.52 2.93
C GLU A 53 2.61 3.40 2.31
N ILE A 54 3.00 4.44 1.59
CA ILE A 54 4.34 4.61 1.03
C ILE A 54 4.99 5.77 1.78
N LEU A 55 5.90 5.43 2.67
CA LEU A 55 6.58 6.39 3.54
C LEU A 55 7.86 6.87 2.86
N ILE A 56 7.87 8.13 2.45
CA ILE A 56 8.92 8.75 1.63
C ILE A 56 9.70 9.82 2.39
N PRO A 57 11.01 9.98 2.13
CA PRO A 57 11.83 10.97 2.81
C PRO A 57 11.47 12.39 2.37
N ALA A 58 11.07 12.56 1.11
CA ALA A 58 10.49 13.77 0.54
C ALA A 58 9.59 13.41 -0.65
N ASN A 59 8.69 14.31 -1.03
CA ASN A 59 7.91 14.16 -2.27
C ASN A 59 8.84 14.06 -3.49
N GLY A 60 8.54 13.16 -4.42
CA GLY A 60 9.36 12.91 -5.60
C GLY A 60 10.59 12.01 -5.35
N SER A 61 10.69 11.35 -4.20
CA SER A 61 11.82 10.46 -3.86
C SER A 61 11.76 9.10 -4.53
N GLY A 62 10.64 8.76 -5.19
CA GLY A 62 10.51 7.52 -5.96
C GLY A 62 9.19 6.79 -5.73
N GLU A 63 8.25 7.36 -4.99
CA GLU A 63 6.92 6.80 -4.77
C GLU A 63 6.21 6.48 -6.09
N LEU A 64 6.31 7.38 -7.08
CA LEU A 64 5.71 7.14 -8.40
C LEU A 64 6.43 6.02 -9.15
N ARG A 65 7.77 5.93 -9.06
CA ARG A 65 8.54 4.83 -9.66
C ARG A 65 8.14 3.47 -9.09
N LEU A 66 7.84 3.41 -7.78
CA LEU A 66 7.33 2.22 -7.14
C LEU A 66 5.94 1.83 -7.70
N LEU A 67 5.10 2.82 -7.97
CA LEU A 67 3.72 2.62 -8.43
C LEU A 67 3.57 2.44 -9.96
N TRP A 68 4.51 2.93 -10.76
CA TRP A 68 4.47 2.91 -12.23
C TRP A 68 4.04 1.58 -12.84
N PRO A 69 4.65 0.42 -12.49
CA PRO A 69 4.26 -0.82 -13.13
C PRO A 69 2.79 -1.18 -12.86
N SER A 70 2.30 -0.94 -11.64
CA SER A 70 0.91 -1.20 -11.27
C SER A 70 -0.06 -0.24 -11.93
N LEU A 71 0.27 1.06 -11.96
CA LEU A 71 -0.55 2.08 -12.60
C LEU A 71 -0.63 1.87 -14.11
N ALA A 72 0.48 1.58 -14.78
CA ALA A 72 0.50 1.25 -16.20
C ALA A 72 -0.42 0.06 -16.52
N ARG A 73 -0.26 -1.05 -15.76
CA ARG A 73 -1.09 -2.24 -15.91
C ARG A 73 -2.58 -1.95 -15.75
N LEU A 74 -2.97 -1.21 -14.70
CA LEU A 74 -4.37 -0.85 -14.46
C LEU A 74 -4.93 0.00 -15.61
N SER A 75 -4.20 1.05 -16.02
CA SER A 75 -4.65 1.90 -17.12
C SER A 75 -4.81 1.13 -18.44
N SER A 76 -3.94 0.15 -18.71
CA SER A 76 -4.01 -0.66 -19.94
C SER A 76 -5.24 -1.57 -20.03
N ILE A 77 -5.82 -1.94 -18.89
CA ILE A 77 -7.07 -2.73 -18.82
C ILE A 77 -8.31 -1.84 -18.67
N GLY A 78 -8.16 -0.52 -18.85
CA GLY A 78 -9.26 0.44 -18.81
C GLY A 78 -9.64 0.92 -17.41
N GLU A 79 -8.86 0.59 -16.38
CA GLU A 79 -9.12 1.02 -15.01
C GLU A 79 -8.68 2.47 -14.78
N ARG A 80 -9.52 3.23 -14.09
CA ARG A 80 -9.25 4.64 -13.78
C ARG A 80 -8.27 4.80 -12.64
N ILE A 81 -7.31 5.70 -12.84
CA ILE A 81 -6.27 6.07 -11.86
C ILE A 81 -6.54 7.50 -11.44
N VAL A 82 -6.72 7.71 -10.14
CA VAL A 82 -6.99 9.04 -9.60
C VAL A 82 -5.82 9.51 -8.73
N LEU A 83 -5.29 10.69 -9.05
CA LEU A 83 -4.34 11.40 -8.20
C LEU A 83 -5.09 12.49 -7.45
N VAL A 84 -5.05 12.44 -6.13
CA VAL A 84 -5.74 13.42 -5.29
C VAL A 84 -4.72 14.33 -4.63
N ALA A 85 -4.82 15.62 -4.95
CA ALA A 85 -3.91 16.67 -4.49
C ALA A 85 -2.43 16.25 -4.61
N PRO A 86 -1.93 15.92 -5.83
CA PRO A 86 -0.51 15.65 -6.00
C PRO A 86 0.33 16.86 -5.57
N PRO A 87 1.49 16.64 -4.93
CA PRO A 87 2.30 17.73 -4.36
C PRO A 87 2.90 18.65 -5.42
N TYR A 88 2.99 18.16 -6.66
CA TYR A 88 3.48 18.88 -7.82
C TYR A 88 2.58 18.57 -9.02
N ILE A 89 2.61 19.47 -10.02
CA ILE A 89 1.89 19.27 -11.27
C ILE A 89 2.46 18.02 -11.97
N PRO A 90 1.65 16.98 -12.24
CA PRO A 90 2.11 15.79 -12.94
C PRO A 90 2.60 16.13 -14.35
N TYR A 91 3.86 15.82 -14.66
CA TYR A 91 4.43 16.05 -16.00
C TYR A 91 4.02 14.94 -16.97
N PRO A 92 3.14 15.18 -17.97
CA PRO A 92 2.48 14.11 -18.72
C PRO A 92 3.43 13.14 -19.44
N GLN A 93 4.57 13.63 -19.94
CA GLN A 93 5.55 12.80 -20.65
C GLN A 93 6.16 11.72 -19.76
N ALA A 94 6.33 11.99 -18.46
CA ALA A 94 6.85 10.99 -17.51
C ALA A 94 5.85 9.84 -17.29
N TRP A 95 4.55 10.12 -17.34
CA TRP A 95 3.48 9.13 -17.22
C TRP A 95 3.36 8.27 -18.48
N LEU A 96 3.48 8.89 -19.66
CA LEU A 96 3.55 8.17 -20.93
C LEU A 96 4.77 7.26 -20.99
N ALA A 97 5.95 7.75 -20.59
CA ALA A 97 7.16 6.94 -20.52
C ALA A 97 7.06 5.79 -19.52
N ALA A 98 6.24 5.95 -18.47
CA ALA A 98 5.91 4.89 -17.52
C ALA A 98 4.87 3.89 -18.06
N GLY A 99 4.32 4.09 -19.26
CA GLY A 99 3.32 3.23 -19.88
C GLY A 99 1.89 3.45 -19.38
N VAL A 100 1.61 4.57 -18.71
CA VAL A 100 0.26 4.90 -18.23
C VAL A 100 -0.56 5.52 -19.36
N ASP A 101 -1.75 4.95 -19.62
CA ASP A 101 -2.72 5.56 -20.52
C ASP A 101 -3.34 6.80 -19.88
N LEU A 102 -2.98 7.98 -20.40
CA LEU A 102 -3.46 9.27 -19.88
C LEU A 102 -4.98 9.43 -19.97
N ARG A 103 -5.69 8.68 -20.83
CA ARG A 103 -7.15 8.71 -20.90
C ARG A 103 -7.81 8.14 -19.63
N GLN A 104 -7.08 7.32 -18.88
CA GLN A 104 -7.52 6.75 -17.61
C GLN A 104 -6.96 7.50 -16.40
N LEU A 105 -6.12 8.51 -16.60
CA LEU A 105 -5.55 9.31 -15.52
C LEU A 105 -6.44 10.52 -15.22
N VAL A 106 -6.87 10.64 -13.97
CA VAL A 106 -7.63 11.80 -13.48
C VAL A 106 -6.84 12.46 -12.37
N VAL A 107 -6.68 13.78 -12.46
CA VAL A 107 -6.07 14.60 -11.41
C VAL A 107 -7.17 15.40 -10.72
N VAL A 108 -7.33 15.18 -9.43
CA VAL A 108 -8.25 15.94 -8.57
C VAL A 108 -7.44 16.97 -7.82
N GLU A 109 -7.61 18.23 -8.20
CA GLU A 109 -7.09 19.36 -7.44
C GLU A 109 -7.99 19.59 -6.22
N ALA A 110 -7.39 19.63 -5.04
CA ALA A 110 -8.10 19.83 -3.79
C ALA A 110 -7.24 20.59 -2.79
N SER A 111 -7.89 21.35 -1.91
CA SER A 111 -7.22 21.95 -0.76
C SER A 111 -6.69 20.85 0.17
N ALA A 112 -5.72 21.19 1.03
CA ALA A 112 -5.25 20.24 2.05
C ALA A 112 -6.37 19.71 2.96
N ARG A 113 -7.41 20.54 3.20
CA ARG A 113 -8.59 20.17 3.99
C ARG A 113 -9.47 19.14 3.27
N ASP A 114 -9.64 19.30 1.96
CA ASP A 114 -10.60 18.50 1.19
C ASP A 114 -9.96 17.27 0.54
N ALA A 115 -8.63 17.23 0.40
CA ALA A 115 -7.91 16.14 -0.25
C ALA A 115 -8.23 14.76 0.34
N LEU A 116 -8.31 14.63 1.67
CA LEU A 116 -8.68 13.37 2.32
C LEU A 116 -10.13 12.97 2.03
N TRP A 117 -11.04 13.93 2.03
CA TRP A 117 -12.44 13.68 1.70
C TRP A 117 -12.59 13.28 0.23
N ALA A 118 -11.91 13.96 -0.69
CA ALA A 118 -11.89 13.63 -2.11
C ALA A 118 -11.33 12.22 -2.36
N ALA A 119 -10.20 11.87 -1.72
CA ALA A 119 -9.64 10.53 -1.79
C ALA A 119 -10.62 9.48 -1.27
N GLU A 120 -11.29 9.74 -0.14
CA GLU A 120 -12.33 8.86 0.38
C GLU A 120 -13.49 8.67 -0.62
N GLN A 121 -13.97 9.73 -1.27
CA GLN A 121 -15.05 9.63 -2.26
C GLN A 121 -14.61 8.81 -3.48
N CYS A 122 -13.42 9.07 -4.02
CA CYS A 122 -12.88 8.31 -5.15
C CYS A 122 -12.76 6.82 -4.79
N LEU A 123 -12.22 6.50 -3.62
CA LEU A 123 -12.09 5.14 -3.14
C LEU A 123 -13.43 4.44 -2.94
N ARG A 124 -14.44 5.12 -2.40
CA ARG A 124 -15.78 4.54 -2.16
C ARG A 124 -16.60 4.34 -3.43
N SER A 125 -16.25 5.02 -4.52
CA SER A 125 -17.05 5.08 -5.74
C SER A 125 -17.19 3.74 -6.48
N GLY A 126 -16.26 2.80 -6.27
CA GLY A 126 -16.21 1.56 -7.03
C GLY A 126 -15.86 1.75 -8.51
N SER A 127 -15.41 2.94 -8.92
CA SER A 127 -15.16 3.32 -10.32
C SER A 127 -13.68 3.60 -10.61
N CYS A 128 -12.79 3.25 -9.67
CA CYS A 128 -11.36 3.49 -9.75
C CYS A 128 -10.61 2.17 -9.52
N GLY A 129 -9.58 1.90 -10.33
CA GLY A 129 -8.66 0.79 -10.06
C GLY A 129 -7.60 1.17 -9.02
N ALA A 130 -7.19 2.45 -8.99
CA ALA A 130 -6.27 2.96 -7.98
C ALA A 130 -6.52 4.44 -7.65
N VAL A 131 -6.32 4.80 -6.39
CA VAL A 131 -6.28 6.18 -5.91
C VAL A 131 -4.95 6.43 -5.19
N VAL A 132 -4.22 7.46 -5.62
CA VAL A 132 -2.97 7.90 -5.01
C VAL A 132 -3.20 9.28 -4.37
N CYS A 133 -2.84 9.44 -3.10
CA CYS A 133 -2.95 10.71 -2.40
C CYS A 133 -1.70 11.02 -1.56
N TRP A 134 -1.50 12.31 -1.24
CA TRP A 134 -0.37 12.80 -0.44
C TRP A 134 -0.87 13.54 0.81
N PRO A 135 -1.52 12.85 1.77
CA PRO A 135 -2.22 13.50 2.87
C PRO A 135 -1.29 14.09 3.94
N GLY A 136 0.03 13.93 3.84
CA GLY A 136 0.99 14.39 4.84
C GLY A 136 0.85 13.66 6.18
N MET A 137 0.81 14.42 7.27
CA MET A 137 0.59 13.91 8.63
C MET A 137 -0.90 13.87 8.94
N VAL A 138 -1.45 12.66 8.98
CA VAL A 138 -2.86 12.39 9.30
C VAL A 138 -3.00 11.43 10.47
N ASP A 139 -4.13 11.56 11.16
CA ASP A 139 -4.49 10.74 12.30
C ASP A 139 -4.98 9.34 11.89
N ASP A 140 -5.06 8.43 12.87
CA ASP A 140 -5.54 7.06 12.66
C ASP A 140 -6.98 7.03 12.12
N ARG A 141 -7.83 7.97 12.57
CA ARG A 141 -9.23 8.06 12.15
C ARG A 141 -9.35 8.30 10.65
N ALA A 142 -8.61 9.26 10.10
CA ALA A 142 -8.62 9.54 8.66
C ALA A 142 -8.10 8.34 7.86
N LEU A 143 -7.00 7.71 8.28
CA LEU A 143 -6.47 6.51 7.61
C LEU A 143 -7.46 5.36 7.64
N ARG A 144 -8.19 5.19 8.75
CA ARG A 144 -9.19 4.12 8.87
C ARG A 144 -10.38 4.35 7.94
N ARG A 145 -10.79 5.61 7.75
CA ARG A 145 -11.79 5.98 6.74
C ARG A 145 -11.32 5.64 5.34
N LEU A 146 -10.07 5.93 4.99
CA LEU A 146 -9.49 5.56 3.69
C LEU A 146 -9.41 4.02 3.52
N GLN A 147 -9.02 3.28 4.56
CA GLN A 147 -9.00 1.81 4.52
C GLN A 147 -10.40 1.24 4.27
N VAL A 148 -11.42 1.72 5.01
CA VAL A 148 -12.81 1.27 4.82
C VAL A 148 -13.33 1.66 3.43
N ALA A 149 -12.96 2.86 2.94
CA ALA A 149 -13.32 3.31 1.61
C ALA A 149 -12.73 2.41 0.51
N ALA A 150 -11.44 2.06 0.63
CA ALA A 150 -10.75 1.15 -0.28
C ALA A 150 -11.42 -0.24 -0.31
N GLU A 151 -11.80 -0.76 0.87
CA GLU A 151 -12.54 -2.02 0.97
C GLU A 151 -13.92 -1.92 0.32
N THR A 152 -14.63 -0.81 0.55
CA THR A 152 -16.00 -0.58 0.03
C THR A 152 -16.03 -0.52 -1.49
N GLY A 153 -15.15 0.28 -2.11
CA GLY A 153 -15.10 0.41 -3.57
C GLY A 153 -14.15 -0.57 -4.26
N GLN A 154 -13.65 -1.58 -3.53
CA GLN A 154 -12.74 -2.59 -4.06
C GLN A 154 -11.53 -1.98 -4.81
N THR A 155 -10.99 -0.89 -4.28
CA THR A 155 -9.98 -0.05 -4.95
C THR A 155 -8.62 -0.14 -4.26
N LEU A 156 -7.53 -0.09 -5.02
CA LEU A 156 -6.19 0.07 -4.46
C LEU A 156 -5.98 1.49 -3.95
N ALA A 157 -5.70 1.64 -2.66
CA ALA A 157 -5.43 2.94 -2.05
C ALA A 157 -3.94 3.09 -1.73
N PHE A 158 -3.31 4.14 -2.25
CA PHE A 158 -1.93 4.48 -1.98
C PHE A 158 -1.83 5.85 -1.29
N ALA A 159 -1.39 5.86 -0.04
CA ALA A 159 -1.12 7.10 0.69
C ALA A 159 0.39 7.33 0.78
N CYS A 160 0.88 8.34 0.06
CA CYS A 160 2.26 8.79 0.12
C CYS A 160 2.42 9.75 1.30
N ARG A 161 3.24 9.38 2.28
CA ARG A 161 3.37 10.11 3.56
C ARG A 161 4.83 10.32 3.94
N PRO A 162 5.16 11.31 4.79
CA PRO A 162 6.51 11.49 5.28
C PRO A 162 7.00 10.26 6.06
N GLN A 163 8.29 9.94 5.96
CA GLN A 163 8.93 8.84 6.71
C GLN A 163 8.72 8.94 8.24
N GLN A 164 8.57 10.15 8.79
CA GLN A 164 8.31 10.35 10.22
C GLN A 164 7.01 9.66 10.67
N ALA A 165 6.06 9.43 9.77
CA ALA A 165 4.83 8.70 10.07
C ALA A 165 5.07 7.22 10.39
N ALA A 166 6.27 6.67 10.14
CA ALA A 166 6.62 5.28 10.49
C ALA A 166 6.41 4.97 11.98
N ALA A 167 6.66 5.95 12.86
CA ALA A 167 6.47 5.81 14.30
C ALA A 167 4.99 5.78 14.72
N ASN A 168 4.07 6.21 13.86
CA ASN A 168 2.65 6.27 14.18
C ASN A 168 1.97 4.92 13.94
N PRO A 169 0.99 4.54 14.77
CA PRO A 169 0.10 3.42 14.46
C PRO A 169 -0.66 3.71 13.17
N SER A 170 -1.02 2.64 12.45
CA SER A 170 -1.72 2.77 11.18
C SER A 170 -2.62 1.56 10.90
N PRO A 171 -3.84 1.79 10.37
CA PRO A 171 -4.76 0.74 9.97
C PRO A 171 -4.40 0.13 8.60
N ALA A 172 -3.45 0.72 7.86
CA ALA A 172 -3.07 0.29 6.52
C ALA A 172 -2.72 -1.21 6.48
N ALA A 173 -3.14 -1.90 5.42
CA ALA A 173 -2.81 -3.32 5.24
C ALA A 173 -1.32 -3.53 4.95
N LEU A 174 -0.68 -2.57 4.29
CA LEU A 174 0.75 -2.59 3.98
C LEU A 174 1.37 -1.22 4.28
N ARG A 175 2.57 -1.24 4.85
CA ARG A 175 3.39 -0.04 5.06
C ARG A 175 4.78 -0.31 4.54
N VAL A 176 5.21 0.49 3.57
CA VAL A 176 6.54 0.40 2.95
C VAL A 176 7.24 1.73 3.13
N VAL A 177 8.47 1.70 3.62
CA VAL A 177 9.37 2.86 3.62
C VAL A 177 10.26 2.77 2.40
N LEU A 178 10.37 3.87 1.67
CA LEU A 178 11.33 4.03 0.58
C LEU A 178 12.53 4.80 1.12
N ASP A 179 13.71 4.20 1.10
CA ASP A 179 14.97 4.90 1.37
C ASP A 179 15.67 5.21 0.02
N THR A 180 16.38 6.35 -0.06
CA THR A 180 17.03 6.80 -1.31
C THR A 180 18.53 6.56 -1.34
N ARG A 181 19.18 6.32 -0.18
CA ARG A 181 20.62 6.12 -0.06
C ARG A 181 20.94 5.08 1.05
N PRO A 182 21.17 3.80 0.69
CA PRO A 182 20.98 3.22 -0.65
C PRO A 182 19.49 3.18 -1.03
N ALA A 183 19.20 3.01 -2.33
CA ALA A 183 17.83 2.89 -2.79
C ALA A 183 17.25 1.51 -2.44
N GLN A 184 16.32 1.48 -1.49
CA GLN A 184 15.75 0.25 -0.95
C GLN A 184 14.34 0.47 -0.40
N LEU A 185 13.58 -0.61 -0.25
CA LEU A 185 12.28 -0.65 0.41
C LEU A 185 12.39 -1.39 1.73
N ARG A 186 11.81 -0.85 2.80
CA ARG A 186 11.62 -1.56 4.07
C ARG A 186 10.14 -1.73 4.32
N VAL A 187 9.70 -2.98 4.47
CA VAL A 187 8.32 -3.27 4.84
C VAL A 187 8.21 -3.17 6.36
N LEU A 188 7.34 -2.30 6.86
CA LEU A 188 7.09 -2.17 8.31
C LEU A 188 5.88 -3.00 8.76
N LYS A 189 4.97 -3.29 7.83
CA LYS A 189 3.72 -3.99 8.10
C LYS A 189 3.21 -4.63 6.82
N CYS A 190 2.76 -5.87 6.88
CA CYS A 190 2.00 -6.53 5.81
C CYS A 190 0.89 -7.39 6.43
N ARG A 191 -0.36 -7.20 5.99
CA ARG A 191 -1.50 -8.01 6.42
C ARG A 191 -1.30 -9.46 5.96
N GLY A 192 -1.54 -10.43 6.85
CA GLY A 192 -1.47 -11.85 6.51
C GLY A 192 -0.08 -12.49 6.60
N GLY A 193 0.93 -11.78 7.14
CA GLY A 193 2.24 -12.36 7.40
C GLY A 193 3.15 -11.42 8.19
N LEU A 194 4.39 -11.89 8.44
CA LEU A 194 5.42 -11.08 9.08
C LEU A 194 6.10 -10.20 8.04
N ALA A 195 6.40 -8.95 8.43
CA ALA A 195 7.19 -8.07 7.57
C ALA A 195 8.60 -8.67 7.38
N PRO A 196 9.13 -8.68 6.15
CA PRO A 196 10.49 -9.14 5.90
C PRO A 196 11.50 -8.39 6.77
N PRO A 197 12.44 -9.08 7.42
CA PRO A 197 13.37 -8.47 8.36
C PRO A 197 14.47 -7.64 7.66
N PHE A 198 14.67 -7.84 6.36
CA PHE A 198 15.73 -7.18 5.59
C PHE A 198 15.15 -6.20 4.58
N PRO A 199 15.85 -5.07 4.31
CA PRO A 199 15.49 -4.18 3.22
C PRO A 199 15.56 -4.89 1.86
N ILE A 200 14.68 -4.49 0.96
CA ILE A 200 14.56 -5.02 -0.41
C ILE A 200 15.25 -4.01 -1.33
N PRO A 201 16.22 -4.42 -2.17
CA PRO A 201 16.84 -3.52 -3.14
C PRO A 201 15.79 -2.88 -4.06
N PHE A 202 15.87 -1.57 -4.22
CA PHE A 202 14.96 -0.81 -5.08
C PHE A 202 15.78 -0.06 -6.11
N PRO A 203 16.05 -0.66 -7.29
CA PRO A 203 16.90 -0.03 -8.27
C PRO A 203 16.29 1.31 -8.68
N THR A 204 17.01 2.38 -8.38
CA THR A 204 16.83 3.68 -9.03
C THR A 204 17.40 3.46 -10.43
N GLY A 205 16.60 2.89 -11.34
CA GLY A 205 17.00 2.69 -12.73
C GLY A 205 17.77 3.89 -13.28
N ALA A 206 18.86 3.58 -13.98
CA ALA A 206 19.78 4.49 -14.64
C ALA A 206 19.06 5.42 -15.63
#